data_AF-A0A382Q1F8-F1
#
_entry.id   AF-A0A382Q1F8-F1
#
_cell.length_a   1.000
_cell.length_b   1.000
_cell.length_c   1.000
_cell.angle_alpha   90.00
_cell.angle_beta   90.00
_cell.angle_gamma   90.00
#
_symmetry.space_group_name_H-M   'P 1'
#
loop_
_entity.id
_entity.type
_entity.pdbx_description
1 polymer ?
#
loop_
_entity_poly.entity_id
_entity_poly.type
_entity_poly.pdbx_seq_one_letter_code
_entity_poly.pdbx_strand_id
1 'polypeptide(L)'
;MKKQRQVVTFITVNDLSDIIEIQENITGHTEQLNGKELVNAHFDKNISWKGIRLDMYIVTSFANAKDCNEFAEKLKSMPQFEHICCFLARRKFAMMTSIFRFLNRFLYRPQPTLAIDERKIVNDIQKEQELWFTPETLDISLKQNLDLPMCIVTFNRFREIAEYDDDTHKVVSGYVAYKQRYANAVVMSALKHGMHPVYLSEDLTLLYASPNHPLDQGWEDLQINEYRTRRDFFQLIQEDRYQNASVHRRAAVISSFVQCSTIKSSESQ
;
A
#
# COMPACT_ATOMS: atom_id res chain seq x y z
N MET A 1 -5.33 -18.51 -22.59
CA MET A 1 -5.12 -17.47 -21.55
C MET A 1 -5.31 -18.11 -20.18
N LYS A 2 -4.29 -18.16 -19.32
CA LYS A 2 -4.50 -18.61 -17.92
C LYS A 2 -5.44 -17.60 -17.25
N LYS A 3 -6.51 -18.07 -16.61
CA LYS A 3 -7.37 -17.21 -15.78
C LYS A 3 -6.48 -16.50 -14.76
N GLN A 4 -6.51 -15.17 -14.73
CA GLN A 4 -5.91 -14.40 -13.64
C GLN A 4 -6.60 -14.84 -12.35
N ARG A 5 -5.82 -15.29 -11.37
CA ARG A 5 -6.36 -15.66 -10.04
C ARG A 5 -6.85 -14.39 -9.37
N GLN A 6 -8.15 -14.34 -9.10
CA GLN A 6 -8.74 -13.26 -8.31
C GLN A 6 -8.47 -13.55 -6.84
N VAL A 7 -7.63 -12.71 -6.23
CA VAL A 7 -7.38 -12.73 -4.80
C VAL A 7 -8.26 -11.69 -4.14
N VAL A 8 -9.09 -12.12 -3.19
CA VAL A 8 -9.90 -11.20 -2.41
C VAL A 8 -9.27 -10.96 -1.05
N THR A 9 -8.84 -9.72 -0.83
CA THR A 9 -8.28 -9.30 0.47
C THR A 9 -9.28 -8.48 1.23
N PHE A 10 -9.75 -9.01 2.36
CA PHE A 10 -10.62 -8.28 3.26
C PHE A 10 -9.81 -7.55 4.31
N ILE A 11 -9.88 -6.22 4.30
CA ILE A 11 -9.30 -5.37 5.35
C ILE A 11 -10.44 -4.76 6.12
N THR A 12 -10.33 -4.85 7.43
CA THR A 12 -11.32 -4.34 8.36
C THR A 12 -10.81 -3.03 8.93
N VAL A 13 -11.67 -2.03 8.94
CA VAL A 13 -11.36 -0.72 9.49
C VAL A 13 -12.37 -0.41 10.59
N ASN A 14 -11.88 0.13 11.71
CA ASN A 14 -12.70 0.30 12.92
C ASN A 14 -13.51 1.61 12.92
N ASP A 15 -13.32 2.51 11.95
CA ASP A 15 -13.97 3.82 11.90
C ASP A 15 -14.64 4.09 10.54
N LEU A 16 -15.86 4.62 10.58
CA LEU A 16 -16.67 5.04 9.42
C LEU A 16 -16.04 6.20 8.64
N SER A 17 -15.26 7.08 9.29
CA SER A 17 -14.56 8.14 8.55
C SER A 17 -13.46 7.61 7.64
N ASP A 18 -12.87 6.47 7.99
CA ASP A 18 -11.82 5.81 7.20
C ASP A 18 -12.40 5.24 5.93
N ILE A 19 -13.64 4.76 6.01
CA ILE A 19 -14.38 4.20 4.88
C ILE A 19 -14.67 5.27 3.86
N ILE A 20 -15.14 6.44 4.28
CA ILE A 20 -15.36 7.59 3.38
C ILE A 20 -14.04 8.01 2.72
N GLU A 21 -12.96 8.14 3.50
CA GLU A 21 -11.65 8.51 2.98
C GLU A 21 -11.08 7.46 2.00
N ILE A 22 -11.29 6.17 2.26
CA ILE A 22 -10.90 5.10 1.35
C ILE A 22 -11.79 5.10 0.09
N GLN A 23 -13.11 5.31 0.23
CA GLN A 23 -14.08 5.36 -0.87
C GLN A 23 -13.85 6.55 -1.81
N GLU A 24 -13.48 7.71 -1.27
CA GLU A 24 -13.19 8.91 -2.06
C GLU A 24 -11.92 8.74 -2.92
N ASN A 25 -10.94 7.96 -2.43
CA ASN A 25 -9.60 7.91 -3.01
C ASN A 25 -9.27 6.58 -3.69
N ILE A 26 -10.07 5.55 -3.50
CA ILE A 26 -9.95 4.28 -4.21
C ILE A 26 -11.12 4.16 -5.18
N THR A 27 -10.83 4.05 -6.48
CA THR A 27 -11.86 3.76 -7.49
C THR A 27 -12.55 2.45 -7.14
N GLY A 28 -13.85 2.51 -6.85
CA GLY A 28 -14.59 1.33 -6.40
C GLY A 28 -16.09 1.44 -6.56
N HIS A 29 -16.73 0.27 -6.57
CA HIS A 29 -18.17 0.14 -6.38
C HIS A 29 -18.42 -0.37 -4.96
N THR A 30 -19.37 0.25 -4.28
CA THR A 30 -19.90 -0.28 -3.03
C THR A 30 -20.84 -1.43 -3.36
N GLU A 31 -20.62 -2.58 -2.74
CA GLU A 31 -21.53 -3.72 -2.79
C GLU A 31 -21.92 -4.15 -1.38
N GLN A 32 -23.07 -4.81 -1.26
CA GLN A 32 -23.53 -5.40 -0.02
C GLN A 32 -23.32 -6.91 -0.10
N LEU A 33 -22.57 -7.46 0.87
CA LEU A 33 -22.37 -8.91 1.00
C LEU A 33 -22.62 -9.31 2.44
N ASN A 34 -23.58 -10.22 2.66
CA ASN A 34 -23.96 -10.71 4.00
C ASN A 34 -24.29 -9.59 5.02
N GLY A 35 -24.93 -8.50 4.55
CA GLY A 35 -25.28 -7.36 5.40
C GLY A 35 -24.09 -6.50 5.83
N LYS A 36 -22.93 -6.68 5.18
CA LYS A 36 -21.78 -5.80 5.30
C LYS A 36 -21.61 -5.01 4.01
N GLU A 37 -21.22 -3.77 4.17
CA GLU A 37 -20.80 -2.92 3.07
C GLU A 37 -19.35 -3.26 2.72
N LEU A 38 -19.11 -3.50 1.43
CA LEU A 38 -17.80 -3.81 0.88
C LEU A 38 -17.44 -2.73 -0.12
N VAL A 39 -16.25 -2.18 0.05
CA VAL A 39 -15.65 -1.24 -0.89
C VAL A 39 -14.66 -2.00 -1.75
N ASN A 40 -14.99 -2.25 -3.01
CA ASN A 40 -14.07 -2.88 -3.94
C ASN A 40 -13.03 -1.86 -4.40
N ALA A 41 -11.77 -2.06 -4.04
CA ALA A 41 -10.67 -1.31 -4.59
C ALA A 41 -10.30 -1.85 -5.98
N HIS A 42 -10.69 -1.14 -7.04
CA HIS A 42 -10.22 -1.46 -8.39
C HIS A 42 -8.74 -1.06 -8.52
N PHE A 43 -7.87 -2.07 -8.48
CA PHE A 43 -6.47 -1.90 -8.87
C PHE A 43 -6.26 -2.07 -10.37
N ASP A 44 -5.18 -1.49 -10.88
CA ASP A 44 -4.85 -1.63 -12.28
C ASP A 44 -4.53 -3.09 -12.60
N LYS A 45 -5.29 -3.68 -13.53
CA LYS A 45 -5.15 -5.09 -13.92
C LYS A 45 -3.77 -5.40 -14.51
N ASN A 46 -3.03 -4.39 -14.92
CA ASN A 46 -1.70 -4.51 -15.51
C ASN A 46 -0.58 -4.38 -14.47
N ILE A 47 -0.83 -3.80 -13.29
CA ILE A 47 0.19 -3.68 -12.23
C ILE A 47 -0.06 -4.77 -11.18
N SER A 48 0.35 -5.99 -11.52
CA SER A 48 0.19 -7.18 -10.70
C SER A 48 1.55 -7.62 -10.13
N TRP A 49 1.65 -7.79 -8.81
CA TRP A 49 2.89 -8.29 -8.20
C TRP A 49 3.11 -9.74 -8.63
N LYS A 50 4.20 -9.99 -9.38
CA LYS A 50 4.53 -11.32 -9.93
C LYS A 50 3.36 -11.98 -10.70
N GLY A 51 2.55 -11.18 -11.41
CA GLY A 51 1.39 -11.67 -12.16
C GLY A 51 0.13 -11.93 -11.32
N ILE A 52 0.13 -11.61 -10.03
CA ILE A 52 -1.01 -11.79 -9.11
C ILE A 52 -1.86 -10.53 -9.09
N ARG A 53 -3.12 -10.64 -9.53
CA ARG A 53 -4.11 -9.58 -9.38
C ARG A 53 -4.82 -9.73 -8.05
N LEU A 54 -4.81 -8.66 -7.27
CA LEU A 54 -5.49 -8.60 -6.00
C LEU A 54 -6.65 -7.62 -6.11
N ASP A 55 -7.86 -8.13 -5.97
CA ASP A 55 -9.07 -7.32 -5.81
C ASP A 55 -9.27 -7.16 -4.30
N MET A 56 -8.95 -5.99 -3.78
CA MET A 56 -9.08 -5.74 -2.34
C MET A 56 -10.50 -5.28 -2.04
N TYR A 57 -11.11 -5.86 -1.04
CA TYR A 57 -12.42 -5.45 -0.56
C TYR A 57 -12.25 -4.94 0.86
N ILE A 58 -12.52 -3.66 1.07
CA ILE A 58 -12.42 -3.07 2.40
C ILE A 58 -13.80 -3.23 3.04
N VAL A 59 -13.88 -4.05 4.08
CA VAL A 59 -15.13 -4.39 4.76
C VAL A 59 -15.32 -3.44 5.91
N THR A 60 -16.49 -2.82 5.95
CA THR A 60 -16.82 -1.88 7.01
C THR A 60 -16.93 -2.60 8.35
N SER A 61 -16.22 -2.05 9.35
CA SER A 61 -16.19 -2.42 10.77
C SER A 61 -16.99 -3.64 11.20
N PHE A 62 -16.29 -4.61 11.78
CA PHE A 62 -16.93 -5.66 12.57
C PHE A 62 -17.19 -5.15 13.98
N ALA A 63 -18.33 -5.50 14.59
CA ALA A 63 -18.62 -5.05 15.95
C ALA A 63 -17.62 -5.65 16.96
N ASN A 64 -16.99 -6.78 16.61
CA ASN A 64 -15.99 -7.48 17.39
C ASN A 64 -15.24 -8.52 16.51
N ALA A 65 -14.20 -9.16 17.07
CA ALA A 65 -13.42 -10.19 16.35
C ALA A 65 -14.23 -11.44 15.96
N LYS A 66 -15.29 -11.78 16.71
CA LYS A 66 -16.16 -12.93 16.41
C LYS A 66 -16.98 -12.66 15.14
N ASP A 67 -17.57 -11.48 14.99
CA ASP A 67 -18.28 -11.08 13.75
C ASP A 67 -17.36 -11.15 12.52
N CYS A 68 -16.09 -10.77 12.69
CA CYS A 68 -15.09 -10.84 11.63
C CYS A 68 -14.80 -12.28 11.22
N ASN A 69 -14.63 -13.17 12.20
CA ASN A 69 -14.42 -14.60 11.95
C ASN A 69 -15.65 -15.23 11.28
N GLU A 70 -16.86 -14.93 11.73
CA GLU A 70 -18.10 -15.43 11.12
C GLU A 70 -18.26 -14.96 9.67
N PHE A 71 -17.89 -13.72 9.37
CA PHE A 71 -17.86 -13.23 8.00
C PHE A 71 -16.80 -13.96 7.16
N ALA A 72 -15.59 -14.14 7.69
CA ALA A 72 -14.54 -14.89 7.02
C ALA A 72 -14.95 -16.35 6.72
N GLU A 73 -15.63 -17.04 7.64
CA GLU A 73 -16.17 -18.39 7.39
C GLU A 73 -17.23 -18.39 6.29
N LYS A 74 -18.14 -17.40 6.28
CA LYS A 74 -19.16 -17.29 5.22
C LYS A 74 -18.55 -17.03 3.84
N LEU A 75 -17.46 -16.28 3.77
CA LEU A 75 -16.76 -16.03 2.51
C LEU A 75 -16.16 -17.31 1.93
N LYS A 76 -15.70 -18.25 2.76
CA LYS A 76 -15.16 -19.54 2.30
C LYS A 76 -16.18 -20.40 1.58
N SER A 77 -17.47 -20.27 1.93
CA SER A 77 -18.54 -21.05 1.30
C SER A 77 -19.05 -20.44 0.00
N MET A 78 -18.52 -19.28 -0.41
CA MET A 78 -18.96 -18.56 -1.60
C MET A 78 -18.18 -18.98 -2.85
N PRO A 79 -18.84 -19.55 -3.87
CA PRO A 79 -18.17 -20.10 -5.06
C PRO A 79 -17.55 -19.05 -5.98
N GLN A 80 -17.91 -17.77 -5.85
CA GLN A 80 -17.34 -16.68 -6.65
C GLN A 80 -15.92 -16.27 -6.24
N PHE A 81 -15.44 -16.71 -5.06
CA PHE A 81 -14.13 -16.37 -4.56
C PHE A 81 -13.22 -17.61 -4.55
N GLU A 82 -12.30 -17.71 -5.51
CA GLU A 82 -11.41 -18.88 -5.65
C GLU A 82 -10.25 -18.86 -4.63
N HIS A 83 -9.75 -17.68 -4.28
CA HIS A 83 -8.63 -17.49 -3.35
C HIS A 83 -8.89 -16.31 -2.43
N ILE A 84 -8.96 -16.57 -1.13
CA ILE A 84 -9.37 -15.57 -0.13
C ILE A 84 -8.24 -15.37 0.89
N CYS A 85 -8.02 -14.11 1.26
CA CYS A 85 -7.21 -13.76 2.41
C CYS A 85 -7.90 -12.65 3.22
N CYS A 86 -7.97 -12.83 4.53
CA CYS A 86 -8.65 -11.93 5.44
C CYS A 86 -7.66 -11.41 6.47
N PHE A 87 -7.52 -10.09 6.54
CA PHE A 87 -6.74 -9.41 7.55
C PHE A 87 -7.64 -8.59 8.48
N LEU A 88 -7.32 -8.65 9.77
CA LEU A 88 -7.76 -7.66 10.74
C LEU A 88 -6.67 -6.59 10.86
N ALA A 89 -6.94 -5.39 10.35
CA ALA A 89 -6.02 -4.27 10.42
C ALA A 89 -6.54 -3.24 11.44
N ARG A 90 -5.69 -2.81 12.37
CA ARG A 90 -6.03 -1.73 13.30
C ARG A 90 -5.36 -0.44 12.82
N ARG A 91 -6.11 0.65 12.67
CA ARG A 91 -5.56 1.92 12.21
C ARG A 91 -4.70 2.57 13.28
N LYS A 92 -3.56 3.10 12.86
CA LYS A 92 -2.75 3.99 13.68
C LYS A 92 -3.40 5.37 13.74
N PHE A 93 -4.00 5.74 14.87
CA PHE A 93 -4.58 7.05 15.22
C PHE A 93 -5.24 7.83 14.06
N ALA A 94 -6.57 7.79 13.96
CA ALA A 94 -7.36 8.48 12.91
C ALA A 94 -7.09 10.00 12.78
N MET A 95 -6.69 10.67 13.87
CA MET A 95 -6.35 12.10 13.86
C MET A 95 -5.13 12.42 12.96
N MET A 96 -4.22 11.46 12.76
CA MET A 96 -2.95 11.68 12.06
C MET A 96 -3.13 11.91 10.56
N THR A 97 -4.03 11.19 9.90
CA THR A 97 -4.28 11.33 8.46
C THR A 97 -4.96 12.66 8.13
N SER A 98 -5.87 13.12 8.99
CA SER A 98 -6.48 14.45 8.88
C SER A 98 -5.45 15.57 8.99
N ILE A 99 -4.50 15.45 9.93
CA ILE A 99 -3.37 16.38 10.05
C ILE A 99 -2.51 16.34 8.79
N PHE A 100 -2.19 15.15 8.27
CA PHE A 100 -1.40 15.02 7.05
C PHE A 100 -2.11 15.60 5.83
N ARG A 101 -3.43 15.46 5.72
CA ARG A 101 -4.22 16.09 4.64
C ARG A 101 -4.13 17.61 4.72
N PHE A 102 -4.32 18.16 5.92
CA PHE A 102 -4.18 19.59 6.15
C PHE A 102 -2.76 20.06 5.77
N LEU A 103 -1.73 19.38 6.26
CA LEU A 103 -0.33 19.71 5.97
C LEU A 103 -0.01 19.60 4.46
N ASN A 104 -0.46 18.54 3.78
CA ASN A 104 -0.26 18.34 2.34
C ASN A 104 -0.81 19.53 1.54
N ARG A 105 -1.96 20.09 1.93
CA ARG A 105 -2.54 21.27 1.27
C ARG A 105 -1.63 22.50 1.27
N PHE A 106 -0.79 22.67 2.30
CA PHE A 106 0.15 23.80 2.42
C PHE A 106 1.57 23.46 2.00
N LEU A 107 1.99 22.21 2.20
CA LEU A 107 3.35 21.74 1.93
C LEU A 107 3.56 21.33 0.49
N TYR A 108 2.51 20.88 -0.19
CA TYR A 108 2.61 20.50 -1.59
C TYR A 108 3.10 21.68 -2.42
N ARG A 109 4.17 21.44 -3.16
CA ARG A 109 4.66 22.36 -4.17
C ARG A 109 4.69 21.57 -5.47
N PRO A 110 3.86 21.90 -6.47
CA PRO A 110 3.97 21.26 -7.76
C PRO A 110 5.39 21.49 -8.24
N GLN A 111 6.15 20.40 -8.33
CA GLN A 111 7.48 20.47 -8.88
C GLN A 111 7.34 20.78 -10.37
N PRO A 112 8.31 21.50 -10.97
CA PRO A 112 8.36 21.59 -12.41
C PRO A 112 8.28 20.17 -12.99
N THR A 113 7.68 20.02 -14.16
CA THR A 113 7.73 18.80 -14.97
C THR A 113 9.19 18.55 -15.39
N LEU A 114 10.03 18.21 -14.42
CA LEU A 114 11.36 17.71 -14.64
C LEU A 114 11.19 16.37 -15.35
N ALA A 115 11.99 16.19 -16.39
CA ALA A 115 12.07 14.92 -17.09
C ALA A 115 12.38 13.84 -16.04
N ILE A 116 11.53 12.81 -16.00
CA ILE A 116 11.80 11.64 -15.18
C ILE A 116 13.02 10.95 -15.80
N ASP A 117 14.09 10.79 -15.04
CA ASP A 117 15.21 9.96 -15.47
C ASP A 117 14.87 8.48 -15.21
N GLU A 118 14.27 7.85 -16.22
CA GLU A 118 13.89 6.43 -16.16
C GLU A 118 15.08 5.52 -15.81
N ARG A 119 16.29 5.84 -16.28
CA ARG A 119 17.48 5.03 -15.97
C ARG A 119 17.84 5.15 -14.50
N LYS A 120 17.78 6.36 -13.95
CA LYS A 120 17.98 6.59 -12.52
C LYS A 120 16.93 5.84 -11.69
N ILE A 121 15.66 5.89 -12.08
CA ILE A 121 14.58 5.15 -11.40
C ILE A 121 14.85 3.65 -11.41
N VAL A 122 15.18 3.07 -12.56
CA VAL A 122 15.46 1.65 -12.69
C VAL A 122 16.62 1.26 -11.76
N ASN A 123 17.70 2.03 -11.76
CA ASN A 123 18.84 1.77 -10.87
C ASN A 123 18.46 1.89 -9.39
N ASP A 124 17.71 2.91 -9.01
CA ASP A 124 17.32 3.14 -7.61
C ASP A 124 16.33 2.08 -7.11
N ILE A 125 15.40 1.61 -7.94
CA ILE A 125 14.50 0.50 -7.61
C ILE A 125 15.23 -0.85 -7.56
N GLN A 126 16.22 -1.07 -8.43
CA GLN A 126 17.08 -2.25 -8.35
C GLN A 126 17.85 -2.31 -7.02
N LYS A 127 18.36 -1.17 -6.53
CA LYS A 127 18.99 -1.10 -5.20
C LYS A 127 18.02 -1.48 -4.09
N GLU A 128 16.74 -1.15 -4.25
CA GLU A 128 15.66 -1.54 -3.33
C GLU A 128 15.27 -3.03 -3.44
N GLN A 129 15.98 -3.86 -4.22
CA GLN A 129 15.79 -5.32 -4.29
C GLN A 129 14.33 -5.74 -4.51
N GLU A 130 13.62 -5.04 -5.40
CA GLU A 130 12.20 -5.28 -5.71
C GLU A 130 11.23 -5.04 -4.54
N LEU A 131 11.64 -4.36 -3.47
CA LEU A 131 10.76 -3.99 -2.36
C LEU A 131 9.66 -3.00 -2.75
N TRP A 132 9.76 -2.35 -3.90
CA TRP A 132 8.73 -1.45 -4.44
C TRP A 132 8.10 -2.01 -5.70
N PHE A 133 8.90 -2.26 -6.72
CA PHE A 133 8.44 -2.79 -8.01
C PHE A 133 9.38 -3.89 -8.46
N THR A 134 8.81 -4.91 -9.11
CA THR A 134 9.61 -5.78 -9.96
C THR A 134 9.97 -5.01 -11.23
N PRO A 135 11.00 -5.41 -11.99
CA PRO A 135 11.31 -4.77 -13.27
C PRO A 135 10.10 -4.69 -14.22
N GLU A 136 9.26 -5.73 -14.22
CA GLU A 136 8.04 -5.79 -15.02
C GLU A 136 6.98 -4.79 -14.55
N THR A 137 6.69 -4.71 -13.24
CA THR A 137 5.68 -3.76 -12.74
C THR A 137 6.16 -2.32 -12.82
N LEU A 138 7.47 -2.09 -12.76
CA LEU A 138 8.06 -0.78 -12.97
C LEU A 138 7.90 -0.29 -14.41
N ASP A 139 8.24 -1.13 -15.40
CA ASP A 139 8.10 -0.79 -16.82
C ASP A 139 6.64 -0.45 -17.17
N ILE A 140 5.69 -1.23 -16.65
CA ILE A 140 4.26 -0.94 -16.82
C ILE A 140 3.91 0.40 -16.18
N SER A 141 4.35 0.66 -14.94
CA SER A 141 4.03 1.89 -14.20
C SER A 141 4.58 3.15 -14.87
N LEU A 142 5.77 3.08 -15.48
CA LEU A 142 6.39 4.19 -16.21
C LEU A 142 5.69 4.49 -17.54
N LYS A 143 5.09 3.48 -18.19
CA LYS A 143 4.34 3.64 -19.44
C LYS A 143 2.92 4.19 -19.25
N GLN A 144 2.43 4.25 -18.02
CA GLN A 144 1.12 4.83 -17.71
C GLN A 144 1.15 6.36 -17.79
N ASN A 145 -0.04 6.98 -17.83
CA ASN A 145 -0.12 8.43 -17.74
C ASN A 145 0.39 8.90 -16.37
N LEU A 146 1.54 9.55 -16.40
CA LEU A 146 2.27 10.00 -15.21
C LEU A 146 1.57 11.12 -14.45
N ASP A 147 0.67 11.83 -15.13
CA ASP A 147 -0.02 13.00 -14.57
C ASP A 147 -1.40 12.63 -13.99
N LEU A 148 -1.79 11.34 -14.03
CA LEU A 148 -2.95 10.84 -13.31
C LEU A 148 -2.57 10.44 -11.87
N PRO A 149 -3.51 10.56 -10.92
CA PRO A 149 -3.28 10.13 -9.55
C PRO A 149 -3.01 8.64 -9.43
N MET A 150 -2.30 8.28 -8.36
CA MET A 150 -1.86 6.92 -8.09
C MET A 150 -2.11 6.55 -6.64
N CYS A 151 -2.70 5.39 -6.41
CA CYS A 151 -2.72 4.76 -5.09
C CYS A 151 -1.69 3.65 -5.05
N ILE A 152 -0.94 3.56 -3.95
CA ILE A 152 -0.03 2.47 -3.64
C ILE A 152 -0.49 1.77 -2.37
N VAL A 153 -0.73 0.47 -2.47
CA VAL A 153 -0.92 -0.41 -1.33
C VAL A 153 0.34 -1.21 -1.10
N THR A 154 0.80 -1.24 0.15
CA THR A 154 2.02 -1.93 0.56
C THR A 154 1.74 -2.79 1.78
N PHE A 155 2.06 -4.07 1.68
CA PHE A 155 2.25 -4.95 2.83
C PHE A 155 3.73 -5.11 3.09
N ASN A 156 4.16 -4.94 4.34
CA ASN A 156 5.55 -5.18 4.74
C ASN A 156 5.62 -6.29 5.77
N ARG A 157 6.66 -7.11 5.64
CA ARG A 157 7.17 -7.97 6.68
C ARG A 157 8.55 -7.49 7.07
N PHE A 158 8.81 -7.40 8.36
CA PHE A 158 10.05 -6.89 8.90
C PHE A 158 10.96 -8.05 9.33
N ARG A 159 12.26 -7.74 9.37
CA ARG A 159 13.24 -8.59 10.03
C ARG A 159 13.12 -8.41 11.54
N GLU A 160 13.40 -9.49 12.28
CA GLU A 160 13.52 -9.43 13.73
C GLU A 160 14.64 -8.45 14.14
N ILE A 161 15.76 -8.49 13.42
CA ILE A 161 16.91 -7.58 13.56
C ILE A 161 17.20 -6.95 12.20
N ALA A 162 17.35 -5.62 12.15
CA ALA A 162 17.66 -4.91 10.92
C ALA A 162 19.11 -5.23 10.47
N GLU A 163 19.27 -5.54 9.18
CA GLU A 163 20.55 -5.92 8.56
C GLU A 163 21.07 -4.77 7.70
N TYR A 164 21.98 -3.96 8.26
CA TYR A 164 22.63 -2.88 7.53
C TYR A 164 23.83 -3.40 6.75
N ASP A 165 24.11 -2.78 5.60
CA ASP A 165 25.29 -3.10 4.78
C ASP A 165 26.61 -2.68 5.49
N ASP A 166 26.53 -1.88 6.55
CA ASP A 166 27.66 -1.38 7.33
C ASP A 166 27.45 -1.52 8.85
N ASP A 167 28.57 -1.59 9.59
CA ASP A 167 28.57 -1.75 11.06
C ASP A 167 28.34 -0.44 11.82
N THR A 168 28.06 0.66 11.13
CA THR A 168 27.93 2.00 11.74
C THR A 168 26.60 2.19 12.47
N HIS A 169 25.62 1.34 12.19
CA HIS A 169 24.27 1.45 12.71
C HIS A 169 24.09 0.69 14.03
N LYS A 170 23.42 1.32 14.99
CA LYS A 170 22.97 0.62 16.21
C LYS A 170 22.03 -0.52 15.84
N VAL A 171 22.27 -1.70 16.42
CA VAL A 171 21.40 -2.88 16.36
C VAL A 171 20.01 -2.50 16.85
N VAL A 172 19.02 -2.68 15.98
CA VAL A 172 17.59 -2.43 16.23
C VAL A 172 16.76 -3.45 15.47
N SER A 173 15.49 -3.60 15.83
CA SER A 173 14.58 -4.43 15.04
C SER A 173 14.27 -3.81 13.68
N GLY A 174 13.84 -4.64 12.72
CA GLY A 174 13.39 -4.17 11.41
C GLY A 174 12.22 -3.18 11.54
N TYR A 175 11.27 -3.46 12.44
CA TYR A 175 10.16 -2.55 12.74
C TYR A 175 10.67 -1.15 13.16
N VAL A 176 11.65 -1.07 14.06
CA VAL A 176 12.23 0.21 14.51
C VAL A 176 12.97 0.91 13.38
N ALA A 177 13.80 0.18 12.63
CA ALA A 177 14.50 0.73 11.46
C ALA A 177 13.51 1.33 10.44
N TYR A 178 12.41 0.62 10.14
CA TYR A 178 11.40 1.11 9.20
C TYR A 178 10.58 2.28 9.77
N LYS A 179 9.89 2.07 10.89
CA LYS A 179 8.89 3.03 11.40
C LYS A 179 9.52 4.26 12.04
N GLN A 180 10.72 4.14 12.64
CA GLN A 180 11.33 5.24 13.38
C GLN A 180 12.50 5.90 12.65
N ARG A 181 13.22 5.18 11.78
CA ARG A 181 14.32 5.77 11.01
C ARG A 181 13.88 6.13 9.60
N TYR A 182 13.43 5.16 8.80
CA TYR A 182 12.98 5.40 7.42
C TYR A 182 11.77 6.35 7.37
N ALA A 183 10.65 5.98 7.98
CA ALA A 183 9.39 6.73 7.85
C ALA A 183 9.53 8.18 8.34
N ASN A 184 10.19 8.40 9.49
CA ASN A 184 10.43 9.75 10.02
C ASN A 184 11.33 10.59 9.11
N ALA A 185 12.31 9.98 8.44
CA ALA A 185 13.20 10.68 7.52
C ALA A 185 12.48 11.13 6.24
N VAL A 186 11.55 10.30 5.71
CA VAL A 186 10.91 10.53 4.41
C VAL A 186 9.55 11.23 4.48
N VAL A 187 8.80 11.15 5.58
CA VAL A 187 7.39 11.62 5.64
C VAL A 187 7.23 13.07 5.18
N MET A 188 8.11 13.97 5.62
CA MET A 188 8.03 15.38 5.22
C MET A 188 8.36 15.62 3.75
N SER A 189 9.21 14.79 3.14
CA SER A 189 9.44 14.86 1.69
C SER A 189 8.25 14.29 0.93
N ALA A 190 7.72 13.16 1.39
CA ALA A 190 6.57 12.52 0.75
C ALA A 190 5.35 13.46 0.72
N LEU A 191 5.04 14.15 1.82
CA LEU A 191 3.96 15.15 1.86
C LEU A 191 4.20 16.32 0.89
N LYS A 192 5.45 16.76 0.69
CA LYS A 192 5.79 17.80 -0.29
C LYS A 192 5.61 17.34 -1.74
N HIS A 193 5.82 16.04 -1.98
CA HIS A 193 5.52 15.33 -3.24
C HIS A 193 4.07 14.83 -3.29
N GLY A 194 3.15 15.48 -2.58
CA GLY A 194 1.73 15.22 -2.77
C GLY A 194 1.27 13.86 -2.24
N MET A 195 2.09 13.14 -1.46
CA MET A 195 1.65 11.91 -0.79
C MET A 195 0.56 12.23 0.23
N HIS A 196 -0.54 11.48 0.18
CA HIS A 196 -1.61 11.48 1.16
C HIS A 196 -1.76 10.07 1.75
N PRO A 197 -1.43 9.87 3.04
CA PRO A 197 -1.66 8.57 3.68
C PRO A 197 -3.15 8.37 3.93
N VAL A 198 -3.76 7.44 3.18
CA VAL A 198 -5.17 7.07 3.29
C VAL A 198 -5.36 6.15 4.49
N TYR A 199 -4.50 5.13 4.61
CA TYR A 199 -4.56 4.15 5.68
C TYR A 199 -3.17 3.71 6.11
N LEU A 200 -2.93 3.64 7.42
CA LEU A 200 -1.70 3.12 8.02
C LEU A 200 -2.10 2.18 9.16
N SER A 201 -1.74 0.90 9.06
CA SER A 201 -1.97 -0.02 10.17
C SER A 201 -0.99 0.24 11.31
N GLU A 202 -1.50 0.14 12.53
CA GLU A 202 -0.71 -0.07 13.74
C GLU A 202 -0.39 -1.56 13.90
N ASP A 203 -1.41 -2.41 13.74
CA ASP A 203 -1.31 -3.87 13.79
C ASP A 203 -2.01 -4.49 12.57
N LEU A 204 -1.46 -5.58 12.05
CA LEU A 204 -2.06 -6.40 11.00
C LEU A 204 -2.08 -7.86 11.46
N THR A 205 -3.26 -8.46 11.54
CA THR A 205 -3.45 -9.86 11.94
C THR A 205 -4.05 -10.64 10.78
N LEU A 206 -3.38 -11.71 10.35
CA LEU A 206 -3.96 -12.66 9.42
C LEU A 206 -5.02 -13.50 10.15
N LEU A 207 -6.28 -13.41 9.70
CA LEU A 207 -7.36 -14.24 10.23
C LEU A 207 -7.51 -15.53 9.44
N TYR A 208 -7.36 -15.42 8.12
CA TYR A 208 -7.49 -16.55 7.23
C TYR A 208 -6.75 -16.31 5.92
N ALA A 209 -6.15 -17.35 5.39
CA ALA A 209 -5.69 -17.42 4.01
C ALA A 209 -6.05 -18.78 3.43
N SER A 210 -6.49 -18.81 2.18
CA SER A 210 -6.58 -20.07 1.44
C SER A 210 -5.20 -20.74 1.36
N PRO A 211 -5.12 -22.08 1.27
CA PRO A 211 -3.84 -22.76 1.09
C PRO A 211 -3.07 -22.21 -0.13
N ASN A 212 -1.77 -21.95 0.06
CA ASN A 212 -0.87 -21.36 -0.95
C ASN A 212 -1.24 -19.94 -1.39
N HIS A 213 -1.95 -19.18 -0.56
CA HIS A 213 -2.25 -17.79 -0.85
C HIS A 213 -0.97 -16.94 -0.83
N PRO A 214 -0.73 -16.05 -1.82
CA PRO A 214 0.49 -15.25 -1.89
C PRO A 214 0.72 -14.34 -0.67
N LEU A 215 -0.37 -13.92 -0.02
CA LEU A 215 -0.33 -13.14 1.21
C LEU A 215 -0.26 -13.96 2.52
N ASP A 216 -0.22 -15.29 2.46
CA ASP A 216 -0.01 -16.14 3.64
C ASP A 216 1.47 -16.18 4.06
N GLN A 217 2.02 -15.02 4.41
CA GLN A 217 3.46 -14.84 4.65
C GLN A 217 3.78 -14.10 5.94
N GLY A 218 2.80 -13.88 6.82
CA GLY A 218 3.01 -13.19 8.09
C GLY A 218 3.33 -11.71 7.92
N TRP A 219 2.53 -10.98 7.16
CA TRP A 219 2.65 -9.53 7.02
C TRP A 219 2.33 -8.82 8.33
N GLU A 220 3.08 -7.77 8.64
CA GLU A 220 3.01 -7.05 9.91
C GLU A 220 2.47 -5.62 9.75
N ASP A 221 2.51 -5.10 8.52
CA ASP A 221 2.15 -3.72 8.24
C ASP A 221 1.46 -3.60 6.89
N LEU A 222 0.38 -2.82 6.86
CA LEU A 222 -0.40 -2.42 5.69
C LEU A 222 -0.42 -0.90 5.61
N GLN A 223 -0.05 -0.38 4.45
CA GLN A 223 -0.12 1.05 4.14
C GLN A 223 -0.85 1.27 2.82
N ILE A 224 -1.71 2.26 2.79
CA ILE A 224 -2.39 2.77 1.60
C ILE A 224 -2.03 4.24 1.49
N ASN A 225 -1.26 4.59 0.47
CA ASN A 225 -0.82 5.95 0.21
C ASN A 225 -1.28 6.37 -1.17
N GLU A 226 -1.91 7.52 -1.26
CA GLU A 226 -2.22 8.18 -2.51
C GLU A 226 -1.13 9.19 -2.86
N TYR A 227 -0.90 9.39 -4.14
CA TYR A 227 -0.09 10.46 -4.70
C TYR A 227 -0.94 11.20 -5.72
N ARG A 228 -0.85 12.54 -5.71
CA ARG A 228 -1.56 13.40 -6.65
C ARG A 228 -1.30 13.03 -8.10
N THR A 229 -0.06 12.65 -8.41
CA THR A 229 0.34 12.10 -9.70
C THR A 229 1.36 10.98 -9.51
N ARG A 230 1.46 10.05 -10.47
CA ARG A 230 2.57 9.07 -10.49
C ARG A 230 3.92 9.76 -10.55
N ARG A 231 3.98 10.87 -11.29
CA ARG A 231 5.19 11.68 -11.43
C ARG A 231 5.72 12.12 -10.06
N ASP A 232 4.85 12.55 -9.16
CA ASP A 232 5.26 12.97 -7.82
C ASP A 232 5.93 11.84 -7.03
N PHE A 233 5.38 10.62 -7.10
CA PHE A 233 6.01 9.44 -6.48
C PHE A 233 7.38 9.15 -7.08
N PHE A 234 7.49 9.15 -8.41
CA PHE A 234 8.74 8.85 -9.09
C PHE A 234 9.81 9.93 -8.87
N GLN A 235 9.41 11.20 -8.68
CA GLN A 235 10.31 12.27 -8.27
C GLN A 235 10.76 12.10 -6.81
N LEU A 236 9.85 11.77 -5.90
CA LEU A 236 10.16 11.51 -4.49
C LEU A 236 11.26 10.45 -4.35
N ILE A 237 11.10 9.30 -5.02
CA ILE A 237 12.06 8.21 -4.86
C ILE A 237 13.43 8.53 -5.45
N GLN A 238 13.56 9.55 -6.32
CA GLN A 238 14.83 10.00 -6.88
C GLN A 238 15.55 11.03 -6.01
N GLU A 239 14.92 11.54 -4.95
CA GLU A 239 15.56 12.52 -4.07
C GLU A 239 16.69 11.88 -3.26
N ASP A 240 17.81 12.61 -3.10
CA ASP A 240 18.93 12.18 -2.28
C ASP A 240 18.50 11.91 -0.83
N ARG A 241 17.58 12.72 -0.30
CA ARG A 241 17.02 12.51 1.04
C ARG A 241 16.27 11.17 1.15
N TYR A 242 15.53 10.81 0.12
CA TYR A 242 14.83 9.53 0.07
C TYR A 242 15.84 8.38 -0.03
N GLN A 243 16.79 8.48 -0.95
CA GLN A 243 17.84 7.46 -1.16
C GLN A 243 18.70 7.23 0.10
N ASN A 244 19.06 8.30 0.81
CA ASN A 244 19.80 8.19 2.07
C ASN A 244 18.95 7.53 3.18
N ALA A 245 17.64 7.77 3.20
CA ALA A 245 16.74 7.14 4.16
C ALA A 245 16.42 5.68 3.79
N SER A 246 16.43 5.33 2.50
CA SER A 246 16.00 4.02 2.00
C SER A 246 16.90 2.88 2.48
N VAL A 247 18.15 3.17 2.88
CA VAL A 247 19.04 2.24 3.58
C VAL A 247 18.37 1.59 4.79
N HIS A 248 17.55 2.35 5.54
CA HIS A 248 16.81 1.85 6.69
C HIS A 248 15.64 0.95 6.29
N ARG A 249 15.01 1.20 5.14
CA ARG A 249 13.97 0.32 4.58
C ARG A 249 14.57 -1.00 4.13
N ARG A 250 15.67 -0.97 3.36
CA ARG A 250 16.38 -2.16 2.89
C ARG A 250 16.85 -3.04 4.05
N ALA A 251 17.42 -2.42 5.08
CA ALA A 251 17.83 -3.14 6.28
C ALA A 251 16.65 -3.73 7.08
N ALA A 252 15.48 -3.10 7.02
CA ALA A 252 14.34 -3.47 7.83
C ALA A 252 13.45 -4.56 7.24
N VAL A 253 13.23 -4.54 5.92
CA VAL A 253 12.15 -5.28 5.26
C VAL A 253 12.70 -6.60 4.71
N ILE A 254 12.08 -7.72 5.10
CA ILE A 254 12.41 -9.04 4.55
C ILE A 254 11.64 -9.30 3.25
N SER A 255 10.38 -8.84 3.19
CA SER A 255 9.55 -8.91 2.00
C SER A 255 8.54 -7.77 1.99
N SER A 256 8.19 -7.33 0.77
CA SER A 256 7.13 -6.37 0.54
C SER A 256 6.24 -6.87 -0.60
N PHE A 257 4.93 -6.72 -0.42
CA PHE A 257 3.95 -6.84 -1.49
C PHE A 257 3.45 -5.45 -1.81
N VAL A 258 3.59 -5.04 -3.07
CA VAL A 258 3.21 -3.70 -3.53
C VAL A 258 2.27 -3.80 -4.72
N GLN A 259 1.20 -3.04 -4.66
CA GLN A 259 0.23 -2.93 -5.75
C GLN A 259 -0.10 -1.45 -5.97
N CYS A 260 -0.19 -1.06 -7.24
CA CYS A 260 -0.53 0.31 -7.61
C CYS A 260 -1.82 0.35 -8.43
N SER A 261 -2.57 1.44 -8.33
CA SER A 261 -3.73 1.73 -9.17
C SER A 261 -3.68 3.14 -9.74
N THR A 262 -4.26 3.30 -10.93
CA THR A 262 -4.70 4.62 -11.40
C THR A 262 -6.00 4.96 -10.69
N ILE A 263 -6.05 6.06 -9.96
CA ILE A 263 -7.35 6.59 -9.50
C ILE A 263 -7.90 7.39 -10.69
N LYS A 264 -9.10 7.07 -11.17
CA LYS A 264 -9.79 7.93 -12.14
C LYS A 264 -10.07 9.26 -11.45
N SER A 265 -9.63 10.37 -12.03
CA SER A 265 -10.06 11.68 -11.53
C SER A 265 -11.58 11.78 -11.62
N SER A 266 -12.21 12.31 -10.58
CA SER A 266 -13.65 12.56 -10.51
C SER A 266 -14.17 13.50 -11.60
N GLU A 267 -13.29 14.09 -12.41
CA GLU A 267 -13.60 14.99 -13.53
C GLU A 267 -13.86 14.29 -14.87
N SER A 268 -14.26 13.00 -14.87
CA SER A 268 -14.60 12.28 -16.10
C SER A 268 -15.96 11.58 -16.06
N GLN A 269 -16.99 12.33 -15.66
CA GLN A 269 -18.40 12.05 -15.98
C GLN A 269 -18.99 13.21 -16.79
#